data_AF-A0A068UJT0-F1
#
_entry.id   AF-A0A068UJT0-F1
#
_cell.length_a   1.000
_cell.length_b   1.000
_cell.length_c   1.000
_cell.angle_alpha   90.00
_cell.angle_beta   90.00
_cell.angle_gamma   90.00
#
_symmetry.space_group_name_H-M   'P 1'
#
loop_
_entity.id
_entity.type
_entity.pdbx_description
1 polymer ?
#
loop_
_entity_poly.entity_id
_entity_poly.type
_entity_poly.pdbx_seq_one_letter_code
_entity_poly.pdbx_strand_id
1 'polypeptide(L)'
;MDDGRITISAYDTAWIALIEDVNGSDNPQFPSSLQWIIDNQLPDGSWGEAHFCPYDRLLNTLACVIALKSWTTHEDKIAEGIAIIKTLLDMCKLENVESMICGFEVIFPALLERARNLGIEIPSDTPFVKEICAARDLKFERCSNRSKISLVCASREKL
;
A
#
# COMPACT_ATOMS: atom_id res chain seq x y z
N MET A 1 18.27 26.60 -6.05
CA MET A 1 16.88 26.34 -5.65
C MET A 1 16.88 24.94 -5.09
N ASP A 2 16.38 24.77 -3.87
CA ASP A 2 16.27 23.47 -3.20
C ASP A 2 14.95 22.85 -3.68
N ASP A 3 14.92 21.54 -3.98
CA ASP A 3 13.77 20.85 -4.61
C ASP A 3 12.58 20.64 -3.65
N GLY A 4 12.58 21.35 -2.51
CA GLY A 4 11.59 21.27 -1.45
C GLY A 4 12.01 20.36 -0.31
N ARG A 5 11.56 20.69 0.91
CA ARG A 5 11.79 19.85 2.10
C ARG A 5 10.51 19.14 2.47
N ILE A 6 10.47 17.83 2.24
CA ILE A 6 9.37 16.94 2.60
C ILE A 6 9.89 15.75 3.39
N THR A 7 9.02 15.14 4.19
CA THR A 7 9.29 13.88 4.89
C THR A 7 9.37 12.72 3.90
N ILE A 8 10.06 11.64 4.28
CA ILE A 8 10.15 10.43 3.46
C ILE A 8 8.86 9.63 3.62
N SER A 9 8.24 9.27 2.50
CA SER A 9 7.09 8.37 2.45
C SER A 9 7.56 6.92 2.49
N ALA A 10 7.19 6.19 3.54
CA ALA A 10 7.56 4.78 3.67
C ALA A 10 6.91 3.91 2.58
N TYR A 11 5.66 4.22 2.21
CA TYR A 11 4.94 3.58 1.12
C TYR A 11 5.66 3.72 -0.22
N ASP A 12 6.04 4.94 -0.60
CA ASP A 12 6.72 5.17 -1.88
C ASP A 12 8.11 4.52 -1.87
N THR A 13 8.82 4.63 -0.75
CA THR A 13 10.13 3.97 -0.56
C THR A 13 10.02 2.45 -0.71
N ALA A 14 8.96 1.84 -0.19
CA ALA A 14 8.68 0.41 -0.36
C ALA A 14 8.45 0.03 -1.83
N TRP A 15 7.75 0.85 -2.60
CA TRP A 15 7.61 0.62 -4.05
C TRP A 15 8.93 0.72 -4.81
N ILE A 16 9.80 1.67 -4.46
CA ILE A 16 11.13 1.77 -5.06
C ILE A 16 12.01 0.59 -4.66
N ALA A 17 11.91 0.13 -3.41
CA ALA A 17 12.64 -1.04 -2.93
C ALA A 17 12.23 -2.34 -3.63
N LEU A 18 11.06 -2.41 -4.25
CA LEU A 18 10.57 -3.57 -4.99
C LEU A 18 11.09 -3.66 -6.43
N ILE A 19 11.79 -2.65 -6.93
CA ILE A 19 12.31 -2.65 -8.30
C ILE A 19 13.51 -3.60 -8.38
N GLU A 20 13.42 -4.62 -9.22
CA GLU A 20 14.50 -5.57 -9.49
C GLU A 20 15.64 -4.92 -10.29
N ASP A 21 16.88 -5.34 -10.02
CA ASP A 21 18.04 -4.89 -10.80
C ASP A 21 17.88 -5.26 -12.28
N VAL A 22 18.03 -4.26 -13.16
CA VAL A 22 17.92 -4.43 -14.62
C VAL A 22 18.94 -5.40 -15.20
N ASN A 23 20.03 -5.67 -14.47
CA ASN A 23 21.06 -6.63 -14.85
C ASN A 23 20.75 -8.06 -14.38
N GLY A 24 19.61 -8.27 -13.69
CA GLY A 24 19.15 -9.58 -13.26
C GLY A 24 19.88 -10.14 -12.05
N SER A 25 20.42 -9.29 -11.16
CA SER A 25 20.85 -9.78 -9.84
C SER A 25 19.65 -10.04 -8.94
N ASP A 26 19.81 -10.93 -7.95
CA ASP A 26 18.78 -11.22 -6.95
C ASP A 26 18.62 -10.09 -5.90
N ASN A 27 18.97 -8.85 -6.25
CA ASN A 27 18.97 -7.68 -5.38
C ASN A 27 18.06 -6.57 -5.94
N PRO A 28 17.58 -5.65 -5.09
CA PRO A 28 16.87 -4.46 -5.56
C PRO A 28 17.79 -3.54 -6.37
N GLN A 29 17.22 -2.92 -7.40
CA GLN A 29 17.87 -1.85 -8.18
C GLN A 29 18.31 -0.68 -7.32
N PHE A 30 17.60 -0.44 -6.20
CA PHE A 30 17.85 0.65 -5.26
C PHE A 30 18.01 0.12 -3.82
N PRO A 31 19.17 -0.47 -3.46
CA PRO A 31 19.39 -1.08 -2.15
C PRO A 31 19.20 -0.12 -0.97
N SER A 32 19.48 1.18 -1.16
CA SER A 32 19.28 2.20 -0.14
C SER A 32 17.82 2.37 0.27
N SER A 33 16.86 2.10 -0.62
CA SER A 33 15.43 2.16 -0.30
C SER A 33 15.05 1.01 0.63
N LEU A 34 15.53 -0.20 0.35
CA LEU A 34 15.33 -1.35 1.23
C LEU A 34 16.00 -1.14 2.59
N GLN A 35 17.22 -0.62 2.60
CA GLN A 35 17.94 -0.28 3.83
C GLN A 35 17.19 0.75 4.67
N TRP A 36 16.62 1.78 4.05
CA TRP A 36 15.81 2.76 4.76
C TRP A 36 14.61 2.11 5.46
N ILE A 37 13.92 1.18 4.80
CA ILE A 37 12.79 0.45 5.41
C ILE A 37 13.25 -0.31 6.66
N ILE A 38 14.39 -0.99 6.57
CA ILE A 38 14.97 -1.76 7.69
C ILE A 38 15.24 -0.84 8.89
N ASP A 39 15.84 0.33 8.65
CA ASP A 39 16.32 1.24 9.69
C ASP A 39 15.21 2.11 10.31
N ASN A 40 14.04 2.23 9.66
CA ASN A 40 12.99 3.19 10.04
C ASN A 40 11.67 2.53 10.49
N GLN A 41 11.71 1.27 10.90
CA GLN A 41 10.59 0.66 11.61
C GLN A 41 10.39 1.33 12.97
N LEU A 42 9.15 1.63 13.33
CA LEU A 42 8.80 2.25 14.59
C LEU A 42 8.77 1.20 15.73
N PRO A 43 8.88 1.63 17.01
CA PRO A 43 8.92 0.70 18.14
C PRO A 43 7.68 -0.19 18.33
N ASP A 44 6.55 0.18 17.72
CA ASP A 44 5.31 -0.62 17.73
C ASP A 44 5.24 -1.63 16.57
N GLY A 45 6.31 -1.75 15.79
CA GLY A 45 6.42 -2.62 14.62
C GLY A 45 5.92 -2.01 13.31
N SER A 46 5.33 -0.81 13.34
CA SER A 46 4.73 -0.17 12.17
C SER A 46 5.70 0.75 11.40
N TRP A 47 5.29 1.21 10.22
CA TRP A 47 5.94 2.29 9.46
C TRP A 47 4.92 3.37 9.15
N GLY A 48 5.34 4.64 9.14
CA GLY A 48 4.50 5.78 8.77
C GLY A 48 5.03 7.06 9.38
N GLU A 49 4.22 8.12 9.34
CA GLU A 49 4.63 9.42 9.87
C GLU A 49 4.62 9.47 11.41
N ALA A 50 5.30 10.50 11.93
CA ALA A 50 5.32 10.79 13.37
C ALA A 50 3.93 11.11 13.91
N HIS A 51 3.07 11.76 13.11
CA HIS A 51 1.68 11.95 13.46
C HIS A 51 0.90 10.66 13.21
N PHE A 52 0.16 10.20 14.22
CA PHE A 52 -0.54 8.93 14.13
C PHE A 52 -1.85 9.08 13.35
N CYS A 53 -1.96 8.36 12.24
CA CYS A 53 -3.20 8.14 11.50
C CYS A 53 -3.30 6.63 11.18
N PRO A 54 -4.37 5.92 11.60
CA PRO A 54 -4.50 4.49 11.36
C PRO A 54 -4.41 4.10 9.88
N TYR A 55 -5.03 4.88 8.98
CA TYR A 55 -5.01 4.63 7.53
C TYR A 55 -3.60 4.75 6.95
N ASP A 56 -2.89 5.83 7.30
CA ASP A 56 -1.48 6.03 6.92
C ASP A 56 -0.62 4.87 7.44
N ARG A 57 -0.76 4.57 8.73
CA ARG A 57 0.10 3.60 9.40
C ARG A 57 -0.12 2.19 8.86
N LEU A 58 -1.36 1.81 8.58
CA LEU A 58 -1.69 0.53 7.97
C LEU A 58 -1.09 0.39 6.58
N LEU A 59 -1.23 1.41 5.73
CA LEU A 59 -0.80 1.37 4.34
C LEU A 59 0.73 1.35 4.21
N ASN A 60 1.42 2.20 4.96
CA ASN A 60 2.88 2.23 5.02
C ASN A 60 3.46 0.91 5.57
N THR A 61 2.91 0.40 6.67
CA THR A 61 3.35 -0.87 7.28
C THR A 61 3.18 -2.03 6.30
N LEU A 62 2.02 -2.13 5.65
CA LEU A 62 1.76 -3.20 4.71
C LEU A 62 2.72 -3.16 3.50
N ALA A 63 2.96 -1.99 2.94
CA ALA A 63 3.91 -1.84 1.84
C ALA A 63 5.34 -2.22 2.24
N CYS A 64 5.79 -1.80 3.42
CA CYS A 64 7.12 -2.14 3.94
C CYS A 64 7.29 -3.64 4.20
N VAL A 65 6.27 -4.28 4.81
CA VAL A 65 6.27 -5.74 5.02
C VAL A 65 6.33 -6.49 3.70
N ILE A 66 5.57 -6.06 2.68
CA ILE A 66 5.62 -6.63 1.33
C ILE A 66 7.03 -6.51 0.75
N ALA A 67 7.65 -5.32 0.85
CA ALA A 67 8.99 -5.09 0.34
C ALA A 67 10.04 -5.99 1.01
N LEU A 68 10.05 -6.07 2.35
CA LEU A 68 10.95 -6.94 3.10
C LEU A 68 10.75 -8.42 2.75
N LYS A 69 9.48 -8.85 2.63
CA LYS A 69 9.13 -10.24 2.29
C LYS A 69 9.56 -10.62 0.88
N SER A 70 9.44 -9.71 -0.10
CA SER A 70 9.86 -9.94 -1.49
C SER A 70 11.36 -10.24 -1.62
N TRP A 71 12.18 -9.71 -0.71
CA TRP A 71 13.62 -9.95 -0.68
C TRP A 71 14.05 -10.97 0.38
N THR A 72 13.10 -11.62 1.08
CA THR A 72 13.37 -12.63 2.13
C THR A 72 14.39 -12.17 3.18
N THR A 73 14.28 -10.90 3.61
CA THR A 73 15.19 -10.30 4.57
C THR A 73 14.45 -9.81 5.83
N HIS A 74 15.14 -9.80 6.98
CA HIS A 74 14.62 -9.31 8.26
C HIS A 74 13.27 -9.91 8.69
N GLU A 75 13.24 -11.23 8.92
CA GLU A 75 12.02 -11.94 9.35
C GLU A 75 11.45 -11.40 10.68
N ASP A 76 12.30 -10.90 11.57
CA ASP A 76 11.94 -10.24 12.82
C ASP A 76 11.06 -9.00 12.55
N LYS A 77 11.50 -8.12 11.66
CA LYS A 77 10.77 -6.90 11.29
C LYS A 77 9.46 -7.20 10.58
N ILE A 78 9.48 -8.21 9.71
CA ILE A 78 8.28 -8.72 9.04
C ILE A 78 7.27 -9.20 10.09
N ALA A 79 7.69 -10.01 11.06
CA ALA A 79 6.81 -10.55 12.09
C ALA A 79 6.20 -9.45 12.96
N GLU A 80 7.00 -8.45 13.38
CA GLU A 80 6.52 -7.29 14.15
C GLU A 80 5.51 -6.45 13.34
N GLY A 81 5.81 -6.19 12.07
CA GLY A 81 4.90 -5.48 11.17
C GLY A 81 3.58 -6.22 10.94
N ILE A 82 3.61 -7.54 10.80
CA ILE A 82 2.39 -8.35 10.68
C ILE A 82 1.60 -8.34 11.98
N ALA A 83 2.27 -8.40 13.14
CA ALA A 83 1.61 -8.44 14.44
C ALA A 83 0.75 -7.20 14.71
N ILE A 84 1.20 -6.01 14.27
CA ILE A 84 0.47 -4.75 14.49
C ILE A 84 -0.68 -4.53 13.49
N ILE A 85 -0.67 -5.15 12.30
CA ILE A 85 -1.68 -4.94 11.25
C ILE A 85 -3.10 -5.20 11.74
N LYS A 86 -3.33 -6.25 12.55
CA LYS A 86 -4.67 -6.53 13.09
C LYS A 86 -5.20 -5.38 13.93
N THR A 87 -4.36 -4.84 14.81
CA THR A 87 -4.68 -3.68 15.65
C THR A 87 -4.94 -2.45 14.80
N LEU A 88 -4.13 -2.20 13.77
CA LEU A 88 -4.34 -1.09 12.83
C LEU A 88 -5.68 -1.21 12.08
N LEU A 89 -6.04 -2.40 11.62
CA LEU A 89 -7.34 -2.65 10.97
C LEU A 89 -8.52 -2.37 11.90
N ASP A 90 -8.40 -2.74 13.18
CA ASP A 90 -9.43 -2.46 14.18
C ASP A 90 -9.52 -0.96 14.50
N MET A 91 -8.40 -0.24 14.48
CA MET A 91 -8.39 1.22 14.63
C MET A 91 -8.99 1.95 13.42
N CYS A 92 -8.69 1.52 12.19
CA CYS A 92 -9.29 2.10 10.98
C CYS A 92 -10.82 2.04 10.98
N LYS A 93 -11.41 0.99 11.58
CA LYS A 93 -12.88 0.86 11.72
C LYS A 93 -13.51 1.95 12.57
N LEU A 94 -12.76 2.46 13.55
CA LEU A 94 -13.24 3.44 14.52
C LEU A 94 -12.90 4.88 14.09
N GLU A 95 -12.04 5.03 13.09
CA GLU A 95 -11.52 6.31 12.62
C GLU A 95 -12.49 6.99 11.65
N ASN A 96 -12.50 8.33 11.63
CA ASN A 96 -13.33 9.10 10.71
C ASN A 96 -12.91 8.83 9.25
N VAL A 97 -13.89 8.61 8.37
CA VAL A 97 -13.67 8.45 6.92
C VAL A 97 -13.01 9.69 6.31
N GLU A 98 -13.23 10.89 6.88
CA GLU A 98 -12.55 12.13 6.45
C GLU A 98 -11.04 12.09 6.65
N SER A 99 -10.55 11.25 7.57
CA SER A 99 -9.11 11.03 7.82
C SER A 99 -8.51 9.96 6.91
N MET A 100 -9.31 9.33 6.04
CA MET A 100 -8.83 8.34 5.08
C MET A 100 -7.93 8.99 4.04
N ILE A 101 -6.76 8.40 3.82
CA ILE A 101 -5.81 8.89 2.83
C ILE A 101 -6.37 8.74 1.41
N CYS A 102 -6.00 9.67 0.52
CA CYS A 102 -6.50 9.68 -0.85
C CYS A 102 -6.17 8.36 -1.56
N GLY A 103 -7.18 7.76 -2.20
CA GLY A 103 -7.01 6.52 -2.95
C GLY A 103 -6.84 5.27 -2.09
N PHE A 104 -7.00 5.37 -0.76
CA PHE A 104 -6.91 4.21 0.14
C PHE A 104 -7.77 3.05 -0.34
N GLU A 105 -9.01 3.32 -0.79
CA GLU A 105 -9.92 2.24 -1.18
C GLU A 105 -9.51 1.54 -2.47
N VAL A 106 -8.57 2.10 -3.24
CA VAL A 106 -8.00 1.43 -4.42
C VAL A 106 -6.67 0.77 -4.06
N ILE A 107 -5.81 1.47 -3.33
CA ILE A 107 -4.44 1.04 -3.03
C ILE A 107 -4.44 -0.10 -2.02
N PHE A 108 -5.20 0.03 -0.92
CA PHE A 108 -5.17 -0.94 0.16
C PHE A 108 -5.58 -2.35 -0.28
N PRO A 109 -6.68 -2.55 -1.04
CA PRO A 109 -7.00 -3.88 -1.56
C PRO A 109 -5.95 -4.45 -2.52
N ALA A 110 -5.27 -3.61 -3.32
CA ALA A 110 -4.20 -4.07 -4.20
C ALA A 110 -2.98 -4.55 -3.40
N LEU A 111 -2.64 -3.85 -2.31
CA LEU A 111 -1.61 -4.31 -1.38
C LEU A 111 -2.02 -5.62 -0.67
N LEU A 112 -3.29 -5.78 -0.29
CA LEU A 112 -3.78 -7.04 0.31
C LEU A 112 -3.62 -8.23 -0.64
N GLU A 113 -3.91 -8.03 -1.93
CA GLU A 113 -3.72 -9.06 -2.95
C GLU A 113 -2.24 -9.41 -3.12
N ARG A 114 -1.37 -8.39 -3.19
CA ARG A 114 0.08 -8.59 -3.28
C ARG A 114 0.64 -9.31 -2.04
N ALA A 115 0.21 -8.94 -0.85
CA ALA A 115 0.58 -9.60 0.39
C ALA A 115 0.19 -11.09 0.38
N ARG A 116 -1.05 -11.40 -0.05
CA ARG A 116 -1.55 -12.77 -0.18
C ARG A 116 -0.71 -13.61 -1.15
N ASN A 117 -0.32 -13.04 -2.29
CA ASN A 117 0.53 -13.73 -3.27
C ASN A 117 1.94 -14.04 -2.74
N LEU A 118 2.39 -13.31 -1.73
CA LEU A 118 3.65 -13.55 -1.01
C LEU A 118 3.48 -14.43 0.24
N GLY A 119 2.28 -14.99 0.47
CA GLY A 119 1.98 -15.83 1.63
C GLY A 119 1.89 -15.06 2.94
N ILE A 120 1.67 -13.74 2.91
CA ILE A 120 1.43 -12.93 4.11
C ILE A 120 -0.06 -13.02 4.44
N GLU A 121 -0.38 -13.60 5.59
CA GLU A 121 -1.76 -13.76 6.04
C GLU A 121 -2.24 -12.51 6.77
N ILE A 122 -3.17 -11.79 6.15
CA ILE A 122 -3.83 -10.61 6.73
C ILE A 122 -5.31 -10.95 6.92
N PRO A 123 -5.94 -10.54 8.04
CA PRO A 123 -7.37 -10.76 8.28
C PRO A 123 -8.27 -10.08 7.22
N SER A 124 -8.49 -10.73 6.08
CA SER A 124 -9.27 -10.18 4.96
C SER A 124 -10.78 -10.35 5.10
N ASP A 125 -11.24 -11.21 6.02
CA ASP A 125 -12.67 -11.51 6.19
C ASP A 125 -13.41 -10.53 7.12
N THR A 126 -12.76 -9.44 7.53
CA THR A 126 -13.38 -8.43 8.37
C THR A 126 -14.37 -7.55 7.59
N PRO A 127 -15.44 -7.03 8.22
CA PRO A 127 -16.40 -6.14 7.56
C PRO A 127 -15.74 -4.93 6.89
N PHE A 128 -14.79 -4.27 7.57
CA PHE A 128 -14.03 -3.15 7.03
C PHE A 128 -13.29 -3.49 5.72
N VAL A 129 -12.53 -4.59 5.71
CA VAL A 129 -11.81 -4.99 4.50
C VAL A 129 -12.78 -5.28 3.35
N LYS A 130 -13.91 -5.94 3.65
CA LYS A 130 -14.97 -6.22 2.66
C LYS A 130 -15.59 -4.94 2.10
N GLU A 131 -15.89 -3.97 2.94
CA GLU A 131 -16.44 -2.68 2.54
C GLU A 131 -15.47 -1.91 1.63
N ILE A 132 -14.19 -1.87 1.99
CA ILE A 132 -13.15 -1.20 1.19
C ILE A 132 -12.96 -1.91 -0.17
N CYS A 133 -12.93 -3.24 -0.19
CA CYS A 133 -12.88 -4.01 -1.44
C CYS A 133 -14.12 -3.77 -2.32
N ALA A 134 -15.32 -3.69 -1.74
CA ALA A 134 -16.54 -3.36 -2.50
C ALA A 134 -16.49 -1.93 -3.05
N ALA A 135 -15.99 -0.97 -2.28
CA ALA A 135 -15.80 0.41 -2.73
C ALA A 135 -14.82 0.50 -3.91
N ARG A 136 -13.74 -0.29 -3.88
CA ARG A 136 -12.81 -0.43 -5.01
C ARG A 136 -13.52 -0.89 -6.28
N ASP A 137 -14.29 -1.97 -6.18
CA ASP A 137 -14.93 -2.60 -7.33
C ASP A 137 -15.93 -1.64 -7.98
N LEU A 138 -16.72 -0.94 -7.16
CA LEU A 138 -17.62 0.15 -7.62
C LEU A 138 -16.86 1.30 -8.32
N LYS A 139 -15.68 1.70 -7.81
CA LYS A 139 -14.85 2.73 -8.45
C LYS A 139 -14.32 2.26 -9.81
N PHE A 140 -13.87 1.00 -9.93
CA PHE A 140 -13.41 0.44 -11.20
C PHE A 140 -14.52 0.29 -12.23
N GLU A 141 -15.71 -0.14 -11.83
CA GLU A 141 -16.88 -0.20 -12.73
C GLU A 141 -17.21 1.17 -13.32
N ARG A 142 -17.17 2.23 -12.50
CA ARG A 142 -17.39 3.60 -12.95
C ARG A 142 -16.34 4.05 -13.97
N CYS A 143 -15.07 3.73 -13.75
CA CYS A 143 -13.99 4.06 -14.70
C CYS A 143 -14.13 3.29 -16.02
N SER A 144 -14.45 2.00 -15.96
CA SER A 144 -14.70 1.14 -17.13
C SER A 144 -15.91 1.61 -17.95
N ASN A 145 -16.96 2.09 -17.29
CA ASN A 145 -18.14 2.60 -17.96
C ASN A 145 -17.92 4.01 -18.56
N ARG A 146 -17.08 4.86 -17.96
CA ARG A 146 -16.69 6.14 -18.57
C ARG A 146 -15.91 5.95 -19.87
N SER A 147 -14.97 5.01 -19.94
CA SER A 147 -14.23 4.70 -21.17
C SER A 147 -15.14 4.15 -22.28
N LYS A 148 -16.17 3.37 -21.94
CA LYS A 148 -17.21 2.94 -22.89
C LYS A 148 -18.08 4.10 -23.41
N ILE A 149 -18.48 5.03 -22.54
CA ILE A 149 -19.28 6.21 -22.94
C ILE A 149 -18.46 7.12 -23.88
N SER A 150 -17.18 7.36 -23.62
CA SER A 150 -16.32 8.14 -24.51
C SER A 150 -16.13 7.50 -25.90
N LEU A 151 -16.06 6.16 -25.98
CA LEU A 151 -16.00 5.43 -27.25
C LEU A 151 -17.33 5.53 -28.04
N VAL A 152 -18.47 5.49 -27.35
CA VAL A 152 -19.80 5.64 -27.96
C VAL A 152 -20.02 7.07 -28.46
N CYS A 153 -19.59 8.09 -27.71
CA CYS A 153 -19.63 9.49 -28.15
C CYS A 153 -18.71 9.74 -29.35
N ALA A 154 -17.46 9.24 -29.33
CA ALA A 154 -16.52 9.39 -30.44
C ALA A 154 -16.96 8.67 -31.74
N SER A 155 -17.81 7.65 -31.62
CA SER A 155 -18.38 6.91 -32.76
C SER A 155 -19.65 7.56 -33.32
N ARG A 156 -20.31 8.44 -32.55
CA ARG A 156 -21.49 9.21 -32.98
C ARG A 156 -21.16 10.51 -33.72
N GLU A 157 -19.94 11.02 -33.58
CA GLU A 157 -19.46 12.22 -34.29
C GLU A 157 -18.87 11.91 -35.69
N LYS A 158 -18.87 10.63 -36.10
CA LYS A 158 -18.40 10.18 -37.42
C LYS A 158 -19.52 9.72 -38.38
N LEU A 159 -20.77 10.03 -38.06
CA LEU A 159 -21.95 9.77 -38.91
C LEU A 159 -22.62 11.08 -39.31
#